data_AF-A0A4Y7RE62-F1
#
_entry.id   AF-A0A4Y7RE62-F1
#
_cell.length_a   1.000
_cell.length_b   1.000
_cell.length_c   1.000
_cell.angle_alpha   90.00
_cell.angle_beta   90.00
_cell.angle_gamma   90.00
#
_symmetry.space_group_name_H-M   'P 1'
#
loop_
_entity.id
_entity.type
_entity.pdbx_description
1 polymer ?
#
loop_
_entity_poly.entity_id
_entity_poly.type
_entity_poly.pdbx_seq_one_letter_code
_entity_poly.pdbx_strand_id
1 'polypeptide(L)'
;MRLKGLKFKYVSQKAVVLVVMSTLLLSLLWMAKPGTASADSGSIGVPADTLTIKVGYFGGPYYTKKVYTASDLDAMPQVQQAYTFIDNMPAVVIDSAKGIKLTDLLADAGIDVNSVEAFYFYATDTKVGWYQCLPKSYLLDTARYYYPNLPTHWDSDTHSSIPGAVYGAIRVAPIIATRDNWQRFATAPDFSVNDTSTRFRLLFGQDDTNTRTAFRSVKWVHAIEVMLGGTPPSGVTLDQGMVNLKVGSTVQLTATVGPDDATDKSVTWSSSDTSVATVDNNGLVTVVGQGTATITVSTVVGNMTATCIVNDPNQDAGAQTIVPTSAGPEKDGSQGALSQQQYLTEKTESVAGVNSSRAGSQPWRVYEMSADAVPLQKQKEQNNLDIYAAMIFLCLFLLGAGRRYAEYAKEI
;
A
#
# COMPACT_ATOMS: atom_id res chain seq x y z
N MET A 1 8.06 59.05 -51.47
CA MET A 1 7.35 57.83 -51.92
C MET A 1 5.91 57.91 -51.40
N ARG A 2 4.91 58.07 -52.28
CA ARG A 2 3.48 58.18 -51.91
C ARG A 2 2.89 56.77 -51.76
N LEU A 3 2.35 56.42 -50.59
CA LEU A 3 1.39 55.32 -50.46
C LEU A 3 -0.02 55.93 -50.42
N LYS A 4 -0.71 55.81 -51.56
CA LYS A 4 -2.14 56.08 -51.73
C LYS A 4 -2.93 54.87 -51.22
N GLY A 5 -3.98 55.12 -50.46
CA GLY A 5 -5.20 54.31 -50.50
C GLY A 5 -5.38 53.26 -49.40
N LEU A 6 -5.91 53.69 -48.25
CA LEU A 6 -6.88 52.88 -47.52
C LEU A 6 -8.11 53.76 -47.22
N LYS A 7 -9.20 53.50 -47.95
CA LYS A 7 -10.52 54.05 -47.61
C LYS A 7 -11.10 53.18 -46.50
N PHE A 8 -11.16 53.70 -45.27
CA PHE A 8 -11.97 53.08 -44.23
C PHE A 8 -13.45 53.26 -44.60
N LYS A 9 -14.12 52.17 -44.98
CA LYS A 9 -15.58 52.14 -45.12
C LYS A 9 -16.17 52.32 -43.73
N TYR A 10 -16.92 53.40 -43.55
CA TYR A 10 -17.74 53.63 -42.36
C TYR A 10 -18.78 52.50 -42.28
N VAL A 11 -18.59 51.58 -41.34
CA VAL A 11 -19.57 50.53 -41.06
C VAL A 11 -20.82 51.24 -40.52
N SER A 12 -21.98 51.01 -41.15
CA SER A 12 -23.21 51.70 -40.77
C SER A 12 -23.50 51.47 -39.27
N GLN A 13 -23.93 52.50 -38.55
CA GLN A 13 -24.25 52.42 -37.12
C GLN A 13 -25.21 51.25 -36.80
N LYS A 14 -26.03 50.82 -37.77
CA LYS A 14 -26.91 49.65 -37.66
C LYS A 14 -26.15 48.33 -37.47
N ALA A 15 -24.98 48.15 -38.08
CA ALA A 15 -24.19 46.92 -37.93
C ALA A 15 -23.45 46.86 -36.58
N VAL A 16 -23.00 48.00 -36.05
CA VAL A 16 -22.39 48.08 -34.71
C VAL A 16 -23.44 47.83 -33.63
N VAL A 17 -24.64 48.42 -33.77
CA VAL A 17 -25.76 48.19 -32.84
C VAL A 17 -26.22 46.73 -32.88
N LEU A 18 -26.20 46.07 -34.04
CA LEU A 18 -26.59 44.66 -34.15
C LEU A 18 -25.56 43.72 -33.51
N VAL A 19 -24.26 44.03 -33.58
CA VAL A 19 -23.19 43.27 -32.92
C VAL A 19 -23.20 43.50 -31.39
N VAL A 20 -23.48 44.72 -30.93
CA VAL A 20 -23.61 45.01 -29.49
C VAL A 20 -24.89 44.39 -28.91
N MET A 21 -26.00 44.40 -29.64
CA MET A 21 -27.24 43.74 -29.21
C MET A 21 -27.15 42.21 -29.24
N SER A 22 -26.44 41.63 -30.20
CA SER A 22 -26.22 40.17 -30.24
C SER A 22 -25.23 39.70 -29.18
N THR A 23 -24.22 40.50 -28.82
CA THR A 23 -23.34 40.21 -27.68
C THR A 23 -24.05 40.39 -26.34
N LEU A 24 -24.94 41.39 -26.20
CA LEU A 24 -25.81 41.51 -25.02
C LEU A 24 -26.81 40.35 -24.92
N LEU A 25 -27.45 39.94 -26.03
CA LEU A 25 -28.37 38.79 -26.04
C LEU A 25 -27.63 37.49 -25.71
N LEU A 26 -26.43 37.26 -26.25
CA LEU A 26 -25.60 36.09 -25.92
C LEU A 26 -25.16 36.11 -24.45
N SER A 27 -24.90 37.28 -23.86
CA SER A 27 -24.57 37.41 -22.44
C SER A 27 -25.78 37.17 -21.51
N LEU A 28 -26.98 37.54 -21.93
CA LEU A 28 -28.23 37.30 -21.20
C LEU A 28 -28.69 35.83 -21.31
N LEU A 29 -28.37 35.15 -22.40
CA LEU A 29 -28.54 33.69 -22.54
C LEU A 29 -27.60 32.88 -21.62
N TRP A 30 -26.57 33.51 -21.04
CA TRP A 30 -25.70 32.93 -20.01
C TRP A 30 -26.14 33.26 -18.57
N MET A 31 -27.00 34.25 -18.37
CA MET A 31 -27.41 34.74 -17.05
C MET A 31 -28.87 34.44 -16.66
N ALA A 32 -29.65 33.82 -17.55
CA ALA A 32 -31.02 33.41 -17.26
C ALA A 32 -31.18 31.88 -17.30
N LYS A 33 -30.61 31.20 -16.30
CA LYS A 33 -31.25 30.02 -15.73
C LYS A 33 -31.60 30.36 -14.28
N PRO A 34 -32.87 30.28 -13.85
CA PRO A 34 -33.16 30.24 -12.43
C PRO A 34 -32.37 29.06 -11.86
N GLY A 35 -31.52 29.35 -10.87
CA GLY A 35 -30.62 28.38 -10.27
C GLY A 35 -31.39 27.25 -9.63
N THR A 36 -31.71 26.21 -10.40
CA THR A 36 -31.54 24.87 -9.87
C THR A 36 -30.05 24.69 -9.74
N ALA A 37 -29.57 24.41 -8.52
CA ALA A 37 -28.26 23.85 -8.33
C ALA A 37 -28.18 22.62 -9.24
N SER A 38 -27.59 22.77 -10.43
CA SER A 38 -27.15 21.61 -11.18
C SER A 38 -26.05 21.05 -10.31
N ALA A 39 -26.37 19.99 -9.56
CA ALA A 39 -25.38 19.04 -9.13
C ALA A 39 -24.48 18.82 -10.34
N ASP A 40 -23.24 19.28 -10.22
CA ASP A 40 -22.20 18.92 -11.15
C ASP A 40 -22.34 17.41 -11.34
N SER A 41 -22.47 16.92 -12.57
CA SER A 41 -22.37 15.48 -12.84
C SER A 41 -20.92 15.02 -12.70
N GLY A 42 -20.17 15.66 -11.79
CA GLY A 42 -18.90 15.21 -11.25
C GLY A 42 -19.16 13.89 -10.55
N SER A 43 -18.40 12.88 -10.95
CA SER A 43 -18.43 11.52 -10.42
C SER A 43 -18.81 11.48 -8.94
N ILE A 44 -20.07 11.11 -8.67
CA ILE A 44 -20.49 10.73 -7.33
C ILE A 44 -19.70 9.46 -7.05
N GLY A 45 -18.68 9.53 -6.20
CA GLY A 45 -17.93 8.35 -5.84
C GLY A 45 -18.86 7.29 -5.27
N VAL A 46 -18.53 6.05 -5.58
CA VAL A 46 -19.33 4.89 -5.20
C VAL A 46 -18.60 4.19 -4.07
N PRO A 47 -19.31 3.75 -3.00
CA PRO A 47 -18.70 2.93 -1.98
C PRO A 47 -18.01 1.70 -2.56
N ALA A 48 -16.79 1.44 -2.10
CA ALA A 48 -16.05 0.26 -2.53
C ALA A 48 -16.53 -1.00 -1.77
N ASP A 49 -16.62 -2.12 -2.48
CA ASP A 49 -16.94 -3.43 -1.89
C ASP A 49 -15.71 -4.08 -1.23
N THR A 50 -14.52 -3.70 -1.68
CA THR A 50 -13.25 -4.22 -1.18
C THR A 50 -12.25 -3.10 -0.91
N LEU A 51 -11.36 -3.34 0.04
CA LEU A 51 -10.21 -2.51 0.35
C LEU A 51 -8.94 -3.29 0.02
N THR A 52 -8.17 -2.82 -0.94
CA THR A 52 -6.88 -3.44 -1.28
C THR A 52 -5.74 -2.73 -0.59
N ILE A 53 -4.94 -3.46 0.20
CA ILE A 53 -3.66 -2.99 0.73
C ILE A 53 -2.56 -3.49 -0.19
N LYS A 54 -1.74 -2.55 -0.67
CA LYS A 54 -0.54 -2.83 -1.45
C LYS A 54 0.69 -2.26 -0.74
N VAL A 55 1.86 -2.82 -1.06
CA VAL A 55 3.14 -2.35 -0.53
C VAL A 55 4.14 -2.20 -1.68
N GLY A 56 5.01 -1.22 -1.57
CA GLY A 56 6.07 -0.96 -2.53
C GLY A 56 7.13 -0.05 -1.94
N TYR A 57 8.13 0.27 -2.75
CA TYR A 57 9.21 1.18 -2.41
C TYR A 57 9.17 2.40 -3.33
N PHE A 58 9.82 3.48 -2.93
CA PHE A 58 9.89 4.70 -3.72
C PHE A 58 10.35 4.44 -5.16
N GLY A 59 9.62 4.98 -6.14
CA GLY A 59 9.93 4.84 -7.57
C GLY A 59 9.65 3.46 -8.18
N GLY A 60 9.22 2.49 -7.38
CA GLY A 60 8.90 1.13 -7.83
C GLY A 60 7.39 0.87 -7.97
N PRO A 61 7.04 -0.30 -8.52
CA PRO A 61 5.66 -0.79 -8.51
C PRO A 61 5.20 -1.17 -7.09
N TYR A 62 3.89 -1.15 -6.88
CA TYR A 62 3.24 -1.61 -5.65
C TYR A 62 2.55 -2.94 -5.89
N TYR A 63 2.74 -3.86 -4.95
CA TYR A 63 2.29 -5.24 -5.00
C TYR A 63 1.17 -5.46 -4.00
N THR A 64 0.14 -6.22 -4.41
CA THR A 64 -0.98 -6.56 -3.54
C THR A 64 -0.50 -7.40 -2.36
N LYS A 65 -0.73 -6.90 -1.15
CA LYS A 65 -0.43 -7.60 0.10
C LYS A 65 -1.66 -8.32 0.62
N LYS A 66 -2.80 -7.64 0.58
CA LYS A 66 -4.08 -8.18 1.06
C LYS A 66 -5.26 -7.46 0.41
N VAL A 67 -6.32 -8.20 0.14
CA VAL A 67 -7.60 -7.66 -0.30
C VAL A 67 -8.62 -8.03 0.76
N TYR A 68 -9.29 -7.02 1.30
CA TYR A 68 -10.33 -7.20 2.30
C TYR A 68 -11.69 -7.00 1.66
N THR A 69 -12.61 -7.93 1.88
CA THR A 69 -14.04 -7.71 1.67
C THR A 69 -14.61 -6.85 2.80
N ALA A 70 -15.80 -6.27 2.59
CA ALA A 70 -16.52 -5.60 3.66
C ALA A 70 -16.74 -6.50 4.88
N SER A 71 -17.01 -7.80 4.67
CA SER A 71 -17.16 -8.78 5.76
C SER A 71 -15.87 -9.04 6.53
N ASP A 72 -14.73 -9.10 5.84
CA ASP A 72 -13.43 -9.25 6.51
C ASP A 72 -13.19 -8.07 7.44
N LEU A 73 -13.44 -6.84 6.96
CA LEU A 73 -13.27 -5.62 7.73
C LEU A 73 -14.25 -5.52 8.91
N ASP A 74 -15.51 -5.94 8.74
CA ASP A 74 -16.48 -5.95 9.84
C ASP A 74 -16.14 -6.98 10.94
N ALA A 75 -15.40 -8.04 10.60
CA ALA A 75 -14.92 -9.04 11.56
C ALA A 75 -13.65 -8.59 12.32
N MET A 76 -12.93 -7.59 11.83
CA MET A 76 -11.76 -7.03 12.51
C MET A 76 -12.17 -6.23 13.76
N PRO A 77 -11.28 -6.07 14.76
CA PRO A 77 -11.52 -5.23 15.93
C PRO A 77 -11.95 -3.81 15.53
N GLN A 78 -13.21 -3.48 15.84
CA GLN A 78 -13.79 -2.17 15.53
C GLN A 78 -13.50 -1.17 16.65
N VAL A 79 -13.25 0.08 16.27
CA VAL A 79 -13.29 1.24 17.15
C VAL A 79 -14.44 2.16 16.78
N GLN A 80 -14.97 2.85 17.79
CA GLN A 80 -15.98 3.89 17.63
C GLN A 80 -15.41 5.19 18.18
N GLN A 81 -15.24 6.19 17.31
CA GLN A 81 -14.57 7.45 17.64
C GLN A 81 -15.32 8.63 17.01
N ALA A 82 -15.38 9.74 17.74
CA ALA A 82 -15.79 11.02 17.18
C ALA A 82 -14.55 11.73 16.67
N TYR A 83 -14.69 12.53 15.63
CA TYR A 83 -13.64 13.35 15.06
C TYR A 83 -14.16 14.76 14.87
N THR A 84 -13.29 15.74 15.06
CA THR A 84 -13.56 17.11 14.62
C THR A 84 -12.75 17.36 13.36
N PHE A 85 -13.30 18.12 12.42
CA PHE A 85 -12.57 18.66 11.26
C PHE A 85 -12.95 20.12 11.06
N ILE A 86 -12.07 20.88 10.41
CA ILE A 86 -12.42 22.17 9.80
C ILE A 86 -12.41 21.99 8.29
N ASP A 87 -13.52 22.31 7.64
CA ASP A 87 -13.70 22.11 6.21
C ASP A 87 -13.22 23.29 5.34
N ASN A 88 -13.47 23.22 4.03
CA ASN A 88 -13.01 24.23 3.08
C ASN A 88 -13.84 25.52 3.10
N MET A 89 -15.08 25.47 3.61
CA MET A 89 -15.94 26.62 3.86
C MET A 89 -15.97 26.88 5.37
N PRO A 90 -14.82 27.28 5.92
CA PRO A 90 -14.28 26.80 7.19
C PRO A 90 -15.32 26.73 8.31
N ALA A 91 -15.98 25.58 8.35
CA ALA A 91 -16.94 25.21 9.36
C ALA A 91 -16.37 24.05 10.16
N VAL A 92 -16.68 24.04 11.46
CA VAL A 92 -16.41 22.89 12.31
C VAL A 92 -17.41 21.79 11.97
N VAL A 93 -16.88 20.60 11.73
CA VAL A 93 -17.63 19.39 11.45
C VAL A 93 -17.33 18.38 12.53
N ILE A 94 -18.36 17.70 13.03
CA ILE A 94 -18.20 16.47 13.79
C ILE A 94 -18.46 15.28 12.86
N ASP A 95 -17.59 14.29 12.91
CA ASP A 95 -17.81 12.99 12.30
C ASP A 95 -17.84 11.90 13.36
N SER A 96 -18.94 11.14 13.44
CA SER A 96 -19.11 10.04 14.38
C SER A 96 -18.95 8.73 13.63
N ALA A 97 -17.86 8.01 13.84
CA ALA A 97 -17.49 6.90 12.96
C ALA A 97 -17.22 5.59 13.70
N LYS A 98 -17.45 4.50 12.99
CA LYS A 98 -17.05 3.16 13.36
C LYS A 98 -16.19 2.55 12.26
N GLY A 99 -15.05 1.99 12.62
CA GLY A 99 -14.08 1.46 11.66
C GLY A 99 -12.92 0.73 12.31
N ILE A 100 -11.87 0.51 11.53
CA ILE A 100 -10.68 -0.24 11.92
C ILE A 100 -9.52 0.75 12.02
N LYS A 101 -8.70 0.66 13.08
CA LYS A 101 -7.49 1.49 13.16
C LYS A 101 -6.58 1.16 11.99
N LEU A 102 -5.97 2.19 11.40
CA LEU A 102 -5.04 1.98 10.29
C LEU A 102 -3.86 1.11 10.71
N THR A 103 -3.39 1.22 11.95
CA THR A 103 -2.33 0.35 12.51
C THR A 103 -2.73 -1.12 12.57
N ASP A 104 -3.99 -1.42 12.89
CA ASP A 104 -4.48 -2.79 13.02
C ASP A 104 -4.63 -3.42 11.62
N LEU A 105 -5.03 -2.62 10.61
CA LEU A 105 -5.03 -3.03 9.19
C LEU A 105 -3.62 -3.35 8.67
N LEU A 106 -2.62 -2.57 9.06
CA LEU A 106 -1.23 -2.81 8.67
C LEU A 106 -0.68 -4.09 9.31
N ALA A 107 -0.90 -4.25 10.62
CA ALA A 107 -0.47 -5.45 11.33
C ALA A 107 -1.10 -6.72 10.76
N ASP A 108 -2.40 -6.69 10.46
CA ASP A 108 -3.12 -7.83 9.88
C ASP A 108 -2.74 -8.10 8.40
N ALA A 109 -2.26 -7.09 7.68
CA ALA A 109 -1.62 -7.25 6.37
C ALA A 109 -0.15 -7.72 6.47
N GLY A 110 0.39 -7.92 7.67
CA GLY A 110 1.79 -8.31 7.88
C GLY A 110 2.78 -7.20 7.49
N ILE A 111 2.40 -5.94 7.68
CA ILE A 111 3.23 -4.76 7.42
C ILE A 111 3.70 -4.19 8.75
N ASP A 112 5.02 -4.09 8.95
CA ASP A 112 5.60 -3.40 10.09
C ASP A 112 5.40 -1.89 9.95
N VAL A 113 4.62 -1.29 10.85
CA VAL A 113 4.36 0.15 10.86
C VAL A 113 5.64 0.99 10.97
N ASN A 114 6.73 0.45 11.52
CA ASN A 114 8.01 1.16 11.63
C ASN A 114 8.72 1.28 10.28
N SER A 115 8.45 0.36 9.36
CA SER A 115 8.99 0.41 8.00
C SER A 115 8.25 1.36 7.07
N VAL A 116 7.11 1.90 7.47
CA VAL A 116 6.27 2.73 6.60
C VAL A 116 6.79 4.17 6.52
N GLU A 117 6.92 4.69 5.31
CA GLU A 117 7.27 6.09 5.06
C GLU A 117 6.04 6.94 4.71
N ALA A 118 5.15 6.42 3.86
CA ALA A 118 3.96 7.16 3.40
C ALA A 118 2.81 6.24 2.97
N PHE A 119 1.64 6.85 2.84
CA PHE A 119 0.42 6.22 2.37
C PHE A 119 -0.14 6.97 1.16
N TYR A 120 -0.54 6.24 0.14
CA TYR A 120 -1.27 6.75 -1.01
C TYR A 120 -2.68 6.16 -1.01
N PHE A 121 -3.69 7.02 -0.90
CA PHE A 121 -5.10 6.63 -0.83
C PHE A 121 -5.76 6.81 -2.19
N TYR A 122 -6.34 5.74 -2.71
CA TYR A 122 -7.07 5.72 -3.98
C TYR A 122 -8.56 5.69 -3.71
N ALA A 123 -9.29 6.62 -4.33
CA ALA A 123 -10.72 6.80 -4.18
C ALA A 123 -11.45 6.61 -5.50
N THR A 124 -12.68 6.08 -5.46
CA THR A 124 -13.43 5.75 -6.68
C THR A 124 -13.88 6.96 -7.50
N ASP A 125 -13.87 8.16 -6.91
CA ASP A 125 -14.12 9.44 -7.60
C ASP A 125 -12.85 10.04 -8.23
N THR A 126 -11.70 9.41 -8.06
CA THR A 126 -10.42 9.85 -8.62
C THR A 126 -10.10 9.08 -9.89
N LYS A 127 -10.12 9.77 -11.04
CA LYS A 127 -9.97 9.14 -12.37
C LYS A 127 -8.58 8.58 -12.64
N VAL A 128 -7.53 9.22 -12.11
CA VAL A 128 -6.13 8.86 -12.37
C VAL A 128 -5.32 9.09 -11.10
N GLY A 129 -4.53 8.09 -10.71
CA GLY A 129 -3.65 8.19 -9.56
C GLY A 129 -4.38 8.17 -8.22
N TRP A 130 -3.67 8.58 -7.18
CA TRP A 130 -4.16 8.66 -5.81
C TRP A 130 -4.83 10.01 -5.53
N TYR A 131 -5.77 10.02 -4.58
CA TYR A 131 -6.45 11.22 -4.10
C TYR A 131 -5.59 11.99 -3.07
N GLN A 132 -5.02 11.27 -2.10
CA GLN A 132 -4.12 11.84 -1.09
C GLN A 132 -2.85 11.00 -0.93
N CYS A 133 -1.74 11.70 -0.72
CA CYS A 133 -0.49 11.15 -0.24
C CYS A 133 -0.18 11.77 1.12
N LEU A 134 -0.07 10.95 2.16
CA LEU A 134 0.19 11.40 3.53
C LEU A 134 1.42 10.66 4.07
N PRO A 135 2.46 11.38 4.55
CA PRO A 135 3.59 10.71 5.19
C PRO A 135 3.13 10.09 6.52
N LYS A 136 3.80 9.00 6.94
CA LYS A 136 3.56 8.36 8.24
C LYS A 136 3.68 9.36 9.39
N SER A 137 4.68 10.26 9.31
CA SER A 137 4.91 11.28 10.33
C SER A 137 3.69 12.17 10.56
N TYR A 138 2.98 12.52 9.49
CA TYR A 138 1.74 13.27 9.58
C TYR A 138 0.58 12.39 10.06
N LEU A 139 0.39 11.22 9.44
CA LEU A 139 -0.83 10.46 9.67
C LEU A 139 -0.82 9.70 11.00
N LEU A 140 0.27 9.01 11.33
CA LEU A 140 0.38 8.10 12.48
C LEU A 140 1.21 8.66 13.63
N ASP A 141 2.31 9.39 13.36
CA ASP A 141 3.21 9.83 14.42
C ASP A 141 2.79 11.16 15.05
N THR A 142 1.98 11.96 14.33
CA THR A 142 1.39 13.19 14.87
C THR A 142 0.18 12.85 15.73
N ALA A 143 0.14 13.38 16.95
CA ALA A 143 -0.99 13.19 17.83
C ALA A 143 -2.26 13.83 17.25
N ARG A 144 -3.36 13.07 17.28
CA ARG A 144 -4.66 13.48 16.75
C ARG A 144 -5.73 13.52 17.82
N TYR A 145 -6.63 14.47 17.69
CA TYR A 145 -7.64 14.77 18.69
C TYR A 145 -9.00 15.02 18.07
N TYR A 146 -10.02 14.61 18.82
CA TYR A 146 -11.36 15.16 18.78
C TYR A 146 -11.44 16.31 19.77
N TYR A 147 -11.93 17.46 19.32
CA TYR A 147 -12.11 18.65 20.14
C TYR A 147 -13.60 18.87 20.39
N PRO A 148 -14.16 18.41 21.53
CA PRO A 148 -15.59 18.50 21.81
C PRO A 148 -16.11 19.93 21.94
N ASN A 149 -15.25 20.85 22.37
CA ASN A 149 -15.62 22.26 22.57
C ASN A 149 -15.44 23.11 21.32
N LEU A 150 -14.70 22.63 20.30
CA LEU A 150 -14.42 23.42 19.09
C LEU A 150 -15.69 23.90 18.37
N PRO A 151 -16.77 23.10 18.21
CA PRO A 151 -18.00 23.58 17.56
C PRO A 151 -18.65 24.78 18.25
N THR A 152 -18.60 24.86 19.58
CA THR A 152 -19.17 25.97 20.37
C THR A 152 -18.19 27.11 20.59
N HIS A 153 -16.90 26.88 20.29
CA HIS A 153 -15.80 27.83 20.42
C HIS A 153 -15.16 28.10 19.06
N TRP A 154 -15.99 28.24 18.03
CA TRP A 154 -15.61 28.63 16.68
C TRP A 154 -16.20 29.98 16.34
N ASP A 155 -15.35 30.94 16.00
CA ASP A 155 -15.79 32.22 15.47
C ASP A 155 -15.92 32.09 13.95
N SER A 156 -17.16 32.13 13.46
CA SER A 156 -17.47 32.04 12.04
C SER A 156 -17.04 33.27 11.25
N ASP A 157 -16.88 34.43 11.89
CA ASP A 157 -16.52 35.66 11.19
C ASP A 157 -15.01 35.71 10.97
N THR A 158 -14.23 35.26 11.96
CA THR A 158 -12.76 35.21 11.85
C THR A 158 -12.23 33.86 11.37
N HIS A 159 -13.09 32.84 11.25
CA HIS A 159 -12.74 31.47 10.90
C HIS A 159 -11.63 30.89 11.79
N SER A 160 -11.77 31.10 13.10
CA SER A 160 -10.75 30.68 14.07
C SER A 160 -11.37 30.17 15.38
N SER A 161 -10.60 29.37 16.10
CA SER A 161 -11.01 28.90 17.43
C SER A 161 -10.84 29.99 18.48
N ILE A 162 -11.80 30.14 19.38
CA ILE A 162 -11.71 31.04 20.54
C ILE A 162 -11.26 30.29 21.82
N PRO A 163 -10.82 30.99 22.89
CA PRO A 163 -10.37 30.34 24.13
C PRO A 163 -11.40 29.35 24.68
N GLY A 164 -10.96 28.13 24.98
CA GLY A 164 -11.83 27.05 25.46
C GLY A 164 -11.99 25.88 24.47
N ALA A 165 -11.73 26.10 23.18
CA ALA A 165 -11.85 25.08 22.14
C ALA A 165 -11.00 23.83 22.38
N VAL A 166 -9.81 24.00 22.97
CA VAL A 166 -8.85 22.92 23.25
C VAL A 166 -9.21 22.08 24.48
N TYR A 167 -10.09 22.56 25.36
CA TYR A 167 -10.38 21.87 26.61
C TYR A 167 -11.19 20.59 26.36
N GLY A 168 -10.82 19.52 27.08
CA GLY A 168 -11.45 18.21 26.92
C GLY A 168 -11.08 17.48 25.64
N ALA A 169 -10.02 17.89 24.94
CA ALA A 169 -9.53 17.20 23.75
C ALA A 169 -9.30 15.70 24.04
N ILE A 170 -9.88 14.84 23.20
CA ILE A 170 -9.81 13.39 23.34
C ILE A 170 -8.88 12.86 22.26
N ARG A 171 -7.85 12.10 22.66
CA ARG A 171 -6.93 11.46 21.71
C ARG A 171 -7.70 10.45 20.86
N VAL A 172 -7.53 10.51 19.55
CA VAL A 172 -8.14 9.59 18.58
C VAL A 172 -7.08 8.92 17.71
N ALA A 173 -7.47 7.81 17.10
CA ALA A 173 -6.61 7.09 16.16
C ALA A 173 -7.05 7.39 14.72
N PRO A 174 -6.12 7.39 13.76
CA PRO A 174 -6.46 7.26 12.35
C PRO A 174 -7.14 5.92 12.07
N ILE A 175 -8.30 5.95 11.43
CA ILE A 175 -9.09 4.77 11.09
C ILE A 175 -9.46 4.76 9.61
N ILE A 176 -9.76 3.56 9.12
CA ILE A 176 -10.59 3.36 7.94
C ILE A 176 -12.01 3.05 8.43
N ALA A 177 -12.89 4.03 8.28
CA ALA A 177 -14.30 3.94 8.65
C ALA A 177 -15.08 3.10 7.63
N THR A 178 -15.88 2.19 8.15
CA THR A 178 -16.86 1.42 7.37
C THR A 178 -18.25 2.07 7.40
N ARG A 179 -18.47 2.94 8.39
CA ARG A 179 -19.64 3.80 8.54
C ARG A 179 -19.28 5.06 9.32
N ASP A 180 -19.89 6.17 8.96
CA ASP A 180 -19.60 7.50 9.50
C ASP A 180 -20.86 8.37 9.56
N ASN A 181 -20.75 9.56 10.16
CA ASN A 181 -21.85 10.51 10.26
C ASN A 181 -21.27 11.92 10.28
N TRP A 182 -20.96 12.43 9.09
CA TRP A 182 -20.37 13.73 8.88
C TRP A 182 -21.42 14.85 8.99
N GLN A 183 -21.39 15.58 10.10
CA GLN A 183 -22.36 16.63 10.40
C GLN A 183 -21.69 17.99 10.58
N ARG A 184 -22.06 18.94 9.72
CA ARG A 184 -21.72 20.36 9.91
C ARG A 184 -22.55 20.94 11.05
N PHE A 185 -21.96 21.84 11.83
CA PHE A 185 -22.64 22.58 12.91
C PHE A 185 -23.18 21.71 14.06
N ALA A 186 -22.84 20.42 14.08
CA ALA A 186 -23.15 19.58 15.22
C ALA A 186 -22.32 20.02 16.44
N THR A 187 -22.96 20.00 17.61
CA THR A 187 -22.33 20.33 18.89
C THR A 187 -21.94 19.10 19.71
N ALA A 188 -22.37 17.92 19.28
CA ALA A 188 -22.06 16.63 19.90
C ALA A 188 -22.03 15.52 18.83
N PRO A 189 -21.29 14.41 19.08
CA PRO A 189 -21.31 13.26 18.19
C PRO A 189 -22.63 12.50 18.29
N ASP A 190 -23.06 11.93 17.17
CA ASP A 190 -24.25 11.07 17.08
C ASP A 190 -23.88 9.77 16.37
N PHE A 191 -23.78 8.71 17.17
CA PHE A 191 -23.43 7.36 16.74
C PHE A 191 -24.65 6.49 16.40
N SER A 192 -25.86 7.02 16.51
CA SER A 192 -27.07 6.29 16.13
C SER A 192 -27.22 6.16 14.61
N VAL A 193 -26.64 7.12 13.87
CA VAL A 193 -26.57 7.13 12.41
C VAL A 193 -25.38 6.30 11.95
N ASN A 194 -25.63 5.38 11.02
CA ASN A 194 -24.62 4.52 10.41
C ASN A 194 -24.63 4.70 8.90
N ASP A 195 -24.18 5.88 8.41
CA ASP A 195 -24.10 6.10 6.97
C ASP A 195 -22.93 5.30 6.39
N THR A 196 -23.18 4.56 5.31
CA THR A 196 -22.16 3.81 4.57
C THR A 196 -21.87 4.41 3.20
N SER A 197 -22.47 5.54 2.87
CA SER A 197 -22.39 6.18 1.56
C SER A 197 -20.98 6.64 1.19
N THR A 198 -20.06 6.78 2.17
CA THR A 198 -18.67 7.19 1.96
C THR A 198 -17.66 6.04 2.08
N ARG A 199 -18.11 4.80 2.30
CA ARG A 199 -17.25 3.67 2.63
C ARG A 199 -16.29 3.30 1.48
N PHE A 200 -15.00 3.05 1.72
CA PHE A 200 -14.28 3.22 2.97
C PHE A 200 -13.79 4.65 3.13
N ARG A 201 -13.73 5.17 4.36
CA ARG A 201 -13.32 6.55 4.60
C ARG A 201 -12.12 6.66 5.53
N LEU A 202 -11.10 7.41 5.13
CA LEU A 202 -10.00 7.79 6.01
C LEU A 202 -10.45 8.89 6.96
N LEU A 203 -10.38 8.63 8.27
CA LEU A 203 -10.62 9.62 9.33
C LEU A 203 -9.44 9.63 10.30
N PHE A 204 -9.00 10.82 10.70
CA PHE A 204 -7.87 10.96 11.61
C PHE A 204 -7.99 12.14 12.58
N GLY A 205 -8.96 13.04 12.44
CA GLY A 205 -9.16 14.16 13.37
C GLY A 205 -8.15 15.30 13.21
N GLN A 206 -8.03 16.13 14.26
CA GLN A 206 -7.24 17.36 14.24
C GLN A 206 -5.95 17.23 15.07
N ASP A 207 -4.89 17.90 14.65
CA ASP A 207 -3.70 18.16 15.49
C ASP A 207 -3.85 19.47 16.28
N ASP A 208 -4.52 20.48 15.71
CA ASP A 208 -4.86 21.74 16.39
C ASP A 208 -6.29 22.22 16.07
N THR A 209 -6.71 23.33 16.69
CA THR A 209 -8.09 23.84 16.59
C THR A 209 -8.34 24.83 15.45
N ASN A 210 -7.37 25.09 14.56
CA ASN A 210 -7.47 26.08 13.49
C ASN A 210 -7.11 25.52 12.10
N THR A 211 -6.31 24.47 12.03
CA THR A 211 -5.86 23.88 10.78
C THR A 211 -7.02 23.17 10.07
N ARG A 212 -7.15 23.45 8.78
CA ARG A 212 -8.10 22.75 7.92
C ARG A 212 -7.54 21.38 7.56
N THR A 213 -8.24 20.33 7.96
CA THR A 213 -7.81 18.94 7.74
C THR A 213 -8.85 18.11 6.99
N ALA A 214 -10.09 18.61 6.85
CA ALA A 214 -11.18 17.87 6.20
C ALA A 214 -10.84 17.40 4.78
N PHE A 215 -10.16 18.23 3.98
CA PHE A 215 -9.80 17.90 2.60
C PHE A 215 -8.79 16.76 2.46
N ARG A 216 -8.15 16.38 3.57
CA ARG A 216 -7.23 15.23 3.63
C ARG A 216 -7.93 13.94 4.06
N SER A 217 -9.14 14.03 4.62
CA SER A 217 -10.02 12.86 4.79
C SER A 217 -10.47 12.39 3.42
N VAL A 218 -10.28 11.10 3.15
CA VAL A 218 -10.54 10.50 1.84
C VAL A 218 -11.80 9.66 1.93
N LYS A 219 -12.81 9.96 1.12
CA LYS A 219 -14.01 9.13 0.99
C LYS A 219 -13.82 8.09 -0.12
N TRP A 220 -14.62 7.05 -0.09
CA TRP A 220 -14.69 6.03 -1.15
C TRP A 220 -13.34 5.39 -1.47
N VAL A 221 -12.51 5.22 -0.45
CA VAL A 221 -11.22 4.54 -0.56
C VAL A 221 -11.46 3.11 -1.00
N HIS A 222 -10.76 2.67 -2.05
CA HIS A 222 -10.79 1.28 -2.52
C HIS A 222 -9.40 0.62 -2.46
N ALA A 223 -8.33 1.42 -2.38
CA ALA A 223 -6.98 0.91 -2.21
C ALA A 223 -6.10 1.88 -1.40
N ILE A 224 -5.15 1.30 -0.67
CA ILE A 224 -4.09 2.00 0.04
C ILE A 224 -2.76 1.39 -0.39
N GLU A 225 -1.91 2.21 -1.00
CA GLU A 225 -0.52 1.86 -1.27
C GLU A 225 0.35 2.36 -0.12
N VAL A 226 1.06 1.43 0.51
CA VAL A 226 1.93 1.67 1.65
C VAL A 226 3.38 1.68 1.17
N MET A 227 4.00 2.85 1.22
CA MET A 227 5.40 3.01 0.84
C MET A 227 6.28 2.58 2.00
N LEU A 228 7.12 1.59 1.77
CA LEU A 228 8.12 1.13 2.72
C LEU A 228 9.43 1.88 2.51
N GLY A 229 10.13 2.11 3.62
CA GLY A 229 11.52 2.50 3.65
C GLY A 229 12.46 1.30 3.75
N GLY A 230 13.76 1.58 3.76
CA GLY A 230 14.81 0.56 3.83
C GLY A 230 15.06 -0.13 2.49
N THR A 231 15.52 -1.37 2.53
CA THR A 231 16.05 -2.08 1.36
C THR A 231 14.97 -3.00 0.76
N PRO A 232 14.66 -2.90 -0.55
CA PRO A 232 13.77 -3.84 -1.21
C PRO A 232 14.42 -5.22 -1.33
N PRO A 233 13.63 -6.32 -1.32
CA PRO A 233 14.15 -7.63 -1.70
C PRO A 233 14.69 -7.57 -3.15
N SER A 234 15.76 -8.31 -3.41
CA SER A 234 16.39 -8.43 -4.73
C SER A 234 16.57 -9.88 -5.19
N GLY A 235 16.29 -10.86 -4.32
CA GLY A 235 16.31 -12.26 -4.69
C GLY A 235 15.68 -13.17 -3.63
N VAL A 236 15.41 -14.42 -4.03
CA VAL A 236 15.01 -15.49 -3.12
C VAL A 236 15.70 -16.79 -3.55
N THR A 237 16.13 -17.59 -2.58
CA THR A 237 16.70 -18.92 -2.80
C THR A 237 15.98 -19.97 -1.97
N LEU A 238 16.10 -21.23 -2.38
CA LEU A 238 15.68 -22.39 -1.61
C LEU A 238 16.90 -23.19 -1.17
N ASP A 239 16.78 -23.85 -0.02
CA ASP A 239 17.77 -24.79 0.49
C ASP A 239 17.88 -26.07 -0.35
N GLN A 240 16.84 -26.40 -1.12
CA GLN A 240 16.77 -27.59 -1.97
C GLN A 240 16.23 -27.23 -3.35
N GLY A 241 16.87 -27.76 -4.41
CA GLY A 241 16.39 -27.64 -5.79
C GLY A 241 15.62 -28.86 -6.30
N MET A 242 15.78 -30.02 -5.65
CA MET A 242 15.07 -31.25 -5.99
C MET A 242 14.99 -32.18 -4.77
N VAL A 243 13.86 -32.86 -4.62
CA VAL A 243 13.62 -33.90 -3.61
C VAL A 243 12.94 -35.12 -4.26
N ASN A 244 13.36 -36.32 -3.85
CA ASN A 244 12.76 -37.58 -4.29
C ASN A 244 12.13 -38.26 -3.07
N LEU A 245 10.81 -38.19 -2.96
CA LEU A 245 10.07 -38.56 -1.76
C LEU A 245 8.86 -39.43 -2.12
N LYS A 246 8.61 -40.46 -1.32
CA LYS A 246 7.46 -41.34 -1.52
C LYS A 246 6.16 -40.63 -1.18
N VAL A 247 5.07 -41.02 -1.83
CA VAL A 247 3.70 -40.59 -1.46
C VAL A 247 3.47 -40.75 0.06
N GLY A 248 2.90 -39.71 0.68
CA GLY A 248 2.68 -39.60 2.11
C GLY A 248 3.85 -38.99 2.91
N SER A 249 5.01 -38.76 2.27
CA SER A 249 6.14 -38.08 2.91
C SER A 249 5.95 -36.57 2.92
N THR A 250 6.61 -35.91 3.87
CA THR A 250 6.68 -34.45 3.95
C THR A 250 8.13 -33.97 3.94
N VAL A 251 8.35 -32.75 3.46
CA VAL A 251 9.65 -32.05 3.54
C VAL A 251 9.42 -30.57 3.77
N GLN A 252 10.26 -29.99 4.61
CA GLN A 252 10.27 -28.55 4.84
C GLN A 252 11.24 -27.92 3.84
N LEU A 253 10.75 -27.01 3.00
CA LEU A 253 11.60 -26.14 2.20
C LEU A 253 11.82 -24.82 2.95
N THR A 254 13.04 -24.31 2.90
CA THR A 254 13.42 -23.05 3.56
C THR A 254 13.76 -22.00 2.51
N ALA A 255 12.95 -20.95 2.44
CA ALA A 255 13.21 -19.81 1.56
C ALA A 255 14.07 -18.76 2.25
N THR A 256 15.11 -18.27 1.56
CA THR A 256 15.95 -17.16 2.04
C THR A 256 15.79 -15.98 1.10
N VAL A 257 15.25 -14.86 1.61
CA VAL A 257 15.09 -13.61 0.86
C VAL A 257 16.29 -12.71 1.08
N GLY A 258 16.91 -12.29 -0.03
CA GLY A 258 18.06 -11.39 -0.04
C GLY A 258 17.69 -9.98 -0.54
N PRO A 259 18.45 -8.95 -0.17
CA PRO A 259 19.56 -9.00 0.80
C PRO A 259 19.07 -9.23 2.24
N ASP A 260 19.99 -9.53 3.16
CA ASP A 260 19.65 -9.85 4.55
C ASP A 260 18.97 -8.69 5.30
N ASP A 261 19.14 -7.45 4.83
CA ASP A 261 18.50 -6.25 5.34
C ASP A 261 17.21 -5.87 4.58
N ALA A 262 16.70 -6.75 3.70
CA ALA A 262 15.43 -6.52 3.02
C ALA A 262 14.30 -6.32 4.03
N THR A 263 13.56 -5.20 3.89
CA THR A 263 12.52 -4.78 4.84
C THR A 263 11.31 -5.72 4.82
N ASP A 264 10.83 -6.08 3.63
CA ASP A 264 9.75 -7.06 3.45
C ASP A 264 10.34 -8.36 2.88
N LYS A 265 10.36 -9.41 3.72
CA LYS A 265 10.80 -10.76 3.36
C LYS A 265 9.66 -11.76 3.21
N SER A 266 8.43 -11.28 3.11
CA SER A 266 7.29 -12.17 2.95
C SER A 266 7.32 -12.88 1.60
N VAL A 267 6.92 -14.16 1.63
CA VAL A 267 6.88 -15.02 0.45
C VAL A 267 5.53 -15.70 0.35
N THR A 268 5.20 -16.14 -0.85
CA THR A 268 4.07 -16.98 -1.17
C THR A 268 4.55 -18.26 -1.83
N TRP A 269 3.86 -19.36 -1.58
CA TRP A 269 4.20 -20.68 -2.12
C TRP A 269 3.10 -21.17 -3.06
N SER A 270 3.49 -21.91 -4.08
CA SER A 270 2.55 -22.60 -4.96
C SER A 270 3.11 -23.93 -5.45
N SER A 271 2.23 -24.84 -5.85
CA SER A 271 2.59 -26.08 -6.53
C SER A 271 2.04 -26.05 -7.95
N SER A 272 2.82 -26.55 -8.91
CA SER A 272 2.36 -26.73 -10.28
C SER A 272 1.29 -27.83 -10.40
N ASP A 273 1.28 -28.79 -9.48
CA ASP A 273 0.31 -29.89 -9.44
C ASP A 273 0.03 -30.32 -8.00
N THR A 274 -1.12 -29.87 -7.48
CA THR A 274 -1.57 -30.18 -6.11
C THR A 274 -2.06 -31.61 -5.95
N SER A 275 -2.24 -32.37 -7.04
CA SER A 275 -2.53 -33.81 -6.99
C SER A 275 -1.28 -34.68 -6.81
N VAL A 276 -0.09 -34.09 -7.00
CA VAL A 276 1.21 -34.73 -6.78
C VAL A 276 1.85 -34.22 -5.50
N ALA A 277 1.94 -32.90 -5.31
CA ALA A 277 2.49 -32.30 -4.10
C ALA A 277 1.76 -31.00 -3.73
N THR A 278 1.42 -30.86 -2.45
CA THR A 278 0.88 -29.62 -1.89
C THR A 278 1.94 -28.91 -1.06
N VAL A 279 1.89 -27.59 -0.98
CA VAL A 279 2.76 -26.78 -0.12
C VAL A 279 1.91 -25.83 0.71
N ASP A 280 2.21 -25.69 2.00
CA ASP A 280 1.53 -24.72 2.87
C ASP A 280 2.23 -23.35 2.85
N ASN A 281 1.66 -22.37 3.57
CA ASN A 281 2.21 -21.01 3.64
C ASN A 281 3.60 -20.93 4.31
N ASN A 282 4.02 -22.00 5.02
CA ASN A 282 5.30 -22.08 5.70
C ASN A 282 6.34 -22.86 4.89
N GLY A 283 6.01 -23.34 3.70
CA GLY A 283 6.92 -24.14 2.86
C GLY A 283 6.96 -25.63 3.21
N LEU A 284 6.01 -26.13 4.02
CA LEU A 284 5.88 -27.57 4.27
C LEU A 284 5.22 -28.23 3.06
N VAL A 285 6.00 -29.03 2.36
CA VAL A 285 5.56 -29.79 1.19
C VAL A 285 5.10 -31.17 1.63
N THR A 286 3.93 -31.60 1.15
CA THR A 286 3.39 -32.96 1.33
C THR A 286 3.22 -33.62 -0.02
N VAL A 287 3.81 -34.79 -0.21
CA VAL A 287 3.62 -35.60 -1.43
C VAL A 287 2.31 -36.37 -1.30
N VAL A 288 1.36 -36.08 -2.18
CA VAL A 288 0.00 -36.63 -2.14
C VAL A 288 -0.26 -37.66 -3.23
N GLY A 289 0.53 -37.65 -4.32
CA GLY A 289 0.35 -38.55 -5.45
C GLY A 289 1.65 -38.85 -6.19
N GLN A 290 1.59 -39.84 -7.09
CA GLN A 290 2.72 -40.22 -7.94
C GLN A 290 2.92 -39.18 -9.05
N GLY A 291 4.18 -38.87 -9.36
CA GLY A 291 4.53 -37.97 -10.46
C GLY A 291 5.58 -36.95 -10.07
N THR A 292 5.60 -35.84 -10.82
CA THR A 292 6.49 -34.70 -10.61
C THR A 292 5.69 -33.43 -10.44
N ALA A 293 5.98 -32.67 -9.39
CA ALA A 293 5.46 -31.32 -9.18
C ALA A 293 6.60 -30.34 -8.94
N THR A 294 6.45 -29.12 -9.45
CA THR A 294 7.35 -28.00 -9.15
C THR A 294 6.73 -27.14 -8.06
N ILE A 295 7.40 -27.06 -6.93
CA ILE A 295 7.07 -26.11 -5.87
C ILE A 295 7.78 -24.79 -6.16
N THR A 296 7.04 -23.68 -6.16
CA THR A 296 7.57 -22.33 -6.42
C THR A 296 7.37 -21.45 -5.21
N VAL A 297 8.43 -20.78 -4.77
CA VAL A 297 8.35 -19.68 -3.80
C VAL A 297 8.50 -18.35 -4.55
N SER A 298 7.68 -17.36 -4.19
CA SER A 298 7.72 -16.01 -4.76
C SER A 298 7.74 -14.97 -3.65
N THR A 299 8.66 -13.99 -3.72
CA THR A 299 8.60 -12.79 -2.86
C THR A 299 7.35 -11.98 -3.17
N VAL A 300 6.67 -11.45 -2.14
CA VAL A 300 5.46 -10.62 -2.34
C VAL A 300 5.81 -9.32 -3.04
N VAL A 301 6.94 -8.71 -2.69
CA VAL A 301 7.46 -7.51 -3.33
C VAL A 301 8.56 -7.91 -4.31
N GLY A 302 8.45 -7.43 -5.56
CA GLY A 302 9.44 -7.72 -6.59
C GLY A 302 9.18 -8.99 -7.39
N ASN A 303 8.33 -9.91 -6.91
CA ASN A 303 7.97 -11.17 -7.58
C ASN A 303 9.19 -12.03 -7.99
N MET A 304 10.29 -11.98 -7.24
CA MET A 304 11.42 -12.90 -7.44
C MET A 304 11.01 -14.32 -7.05
N THR A 305 11.50 -15.31 -7.79
CA THR A 305 11.10 -16.71 -7.61
C THR A 305 12.28 -17.66 -7.44
N ALA A 306 12.04 -18.76 -6.74
CA ALA A 306 12.89 -19.95 -6.70
C ALA A 306 12.02 -21.20 -6.72
N THR A 307 12.58 -22.33 -7.16
CA THR A 307 11.80 -23.56 -7.37
C THR A 307 12.50 -24.81 -6.83
N CYS A 308 11.70 -25.79 -6.42
CA CYS A 308 12.14 -27.12 -6.04
C CYS A 308 11.29 -28.16 -6.77
N ILE A 309 11.93 -29.15 -7.38
CA ILE A 309 11.25 -30.27 -8.05
C ILE A 309 10.99 -31.38 -7.03
N VAL A 310 9.75 -31.84 -6.94
CA VAL A 310 9.33 -32.96 -6.09
C VAL A 310 8.98 -34.14 -6.99
N ASN A 311 9.71 -35.24 -6.85
CA ASN A 311 9.43 -36.48 -7.59
C ASN A 311 9.08 -37.61 -6.62
N ASP A 312 8.16 -38.49 -7.03
CA ASP A 312 8.02 -39.82 -6.41
C ASP A 312 8.90 -40.84 -7.16
N PRO A 313 9.93 -41.43 -6.52
CA PRO A 313 10.85 -42.36 -7.17
C PRO A 313 10.22 -43.69 -7.62
N ASN A 314 8.94 -43.96 -7.32
CA ASN A 314 8.22 -45.13 -7.83
C ASN A 314 7.54 -44.89 -9.19
N GLN A 315 7.91 -43.82 -9.92
CA GLN A 315 7.34 -43.51 -11.23
C GLN A 315 7.57 -44.60 -12.29
N ASP A 316 8.41 -45.62 -12.03
CA ASP A 316 8.61 -46.79 -12.88
C ASP A 316 8.64 -48.10 -12.06
N ALA A 317 7.47 -48.71 -11.84
CA ALA A 317 7.36 -50.14 -11.47
C ALA A 317 5.98 -50.74 -11.81
N GLY A 318 5.36 -50.36 -12.93
CA GLY A 318 4.04 -50.89 -13.28
C GLY A 318 3.62 -50.73 -14.74
N ALA A 319 4.24 -51.49 -15.66
CA ALA A 319 3.55 -52.26 -16.71
C ALA A 319 4.54 -52.81 -17.78
N GLN A 320 5.12 -53.98 -17.52
CA GLN A 320 5.36 -55.03 -18.53
C GLN A 320 5.42 -56.37 -17.80
N THR A 321 4.29 -57.05 -17.65
CA THR A 321 4.25 -58.46 -17.24
C THR A 321 4.69 -59.30 -18.44
N ILE A 322 6.00 -59.40 -18.67
CA ILE A 322 6.53 -60.44 -19.55
C ILE A 322 6.45 -61.73 -18.74
N VAL A 323 5.57 -62.63 -19.14
CA VAL A 323 5.53 -64.01 -18.66
C VAL A 323 6.69 -64.78 -19.32
N PRO A 324 7.66 -65.33 -18.58
CA PRO A 324 8.58 -66.32 -19.14
C PRO A 324 8.09 -67.72 -18.74
N THR A 325 7.67 -68.47 -19.74
CA THR A 325 7.45 -69.91 -19.70
C THR A 325 8.72 -70.65 -19.26
N SER A 326 8.53 -71.63 -18.39
CA SER A 326 9.53 -72.56 -17.86
C SER A 326 10.19 -73.46 -18.90
N ALA A 327 11.52 -73.63 -18.81
CA ALA A 327 12.26 -74.91 -18.89
C ALA A 327 13.77 -74.66 -18.72
N GLY A 328 14.42 -75.30 -17.74
CA GLY A 328 15.87 -75.24 -17.47
C GLY A 328 16.71 -76.21 -18.33
N PRO A 329 17.89 -76.70 -17.89
CA PRO A 329 18.74 -76.29 -16.76
C PRO A 329 20.24 -76.06 -17.10
N GLU A 330 20.98 -75.52 -16.12
CA GLU A 330 22.43 -75.64 -15.84
C GLU A 330 23.50 -75.45 -16.94
N LYS A 331 24.45 -74.52 -16.70
CA LYS A 331 25.86 -74.87 -16.45
C LYS A 331 26.73 -73.71 -15.95
N ASP A 332 27.61 -74.12 -15.06
CA ASP A 332 28.81 -73.51 -14.48
C ASP A 332 29.80 -72.92 -15.52
N GLY A 333 30.57 -71.89 -15.14
CA GLY A 333 31.64 -71.34 -15.99
C GLY A 333 32.07 -69.90 -15.67
N SER A 334 33.26 -69.78 -15.10
CA SER A 334 33.97 -68.58 -14.63
C SER A 334 34.62 -67.68 -15.72
N GLN A 335 34.86 -66.40 -15.35
CA GLN A 335 35.88 -65.43 -15.83
C GLN A 335 35.80 -64.95 -17.31
N GLY A 336 36.06 -63.70 -17.70
CA GLY A 336 36.44 -62.41 -17.10
C GLY A 336 35.99 -61.30 -18.09
N ALA A 337 36.04 -59.99 -17.85
CA ALA A 337 37.20 -59.19 -17.47
C ALA A 337 36.82 -57.70 -17.33
N LEU A 338 37.63 -56.95 -16.55
CA LEU A 338 37.89 -55.48 -16.58
C LEU A 338 36.80 -54.55 -15.97
N SER A 339 37.07 -53.55 -15.12
CA SER A 339 38.33 -52.86 -14.76
C SER A 339 38.15 -51.92 -13.54
N GLN A 340 39.30 -51.57 -12.92
CA GLN A 340 39.65 -50.31 -12.21
C GLN A 340 39.39 -50.12 -10.70
N GLN A 341 40.40 -50.57 -9.92
CA GLN A 341 41.33 -49.79 -9.07
C GLN A 341 40.83 -48.72 -8.07
N GLN A 342 41.17 -49.01 -6.80
CA GLN A 342 41.29 -48.12 -5.65
C GLN A 342 42.35 -47.01 -5.82
N TYR A 343 42.16 -45.85 -5.16
CA TYR A 343 43.26 -45.07 -4.58
C TYR A 343 42.83 -44.16 -3.39
N LEU A 344 43.35 -44.53 -2.21
CA LEU A 344 43.87 -43.76 -1.06
C LEU A 344 43.03 -42.76 -0.21
N THR A 345 42.79 -43.18 1.04
CA THR A 345 43.50 -42.81 2.30
C THR A 345 43.68 -41.33 2.68
N GLU A 346 42.89 -40.92 3.69
CA GLU A 346 43.32 -40.50 5.05
C GLU A 346 44.34 -39.36 5.22
N LYS A 347 43.88 -38.31 5.92
CA LYS A 347 44.71 -37.56 6.87
C LYS A 347 43.87 -37.18 8.10
N THR A 348 44.09 -37.94 9.18
CA THR A 348 43.96 -37.58 10.61
C THR A 348 44.69 -36.26 10.88
N GLU A 349 44.44 -35.42 11.89
CA GLU A 349 43.81 -35.50 13.20
C GLU A 349 43.79 -34.03 13.70
N SER A 350 42.75 -33.58 14.39
CA SER A 350 42.98 -32.89 15.67
C SER A 350 41.70 -32.95 16.50
N VAL A 351 41.85 -33.66 17.60
CA VAL A 351 40.88 -33.86 18.67
C VAL A 351 40.88 -32.63 19.56
N ALA A 352 39.70 -32.10 19.84
CA ALA A 352 39.36 -31.55 21.15
C ALA A 352 37.85 -31.69 21.34
N GLY A 353 37.45 -32.78 22.01
CA GLY A 353 36.09 -32.93 22.49
C GLY A 353 35.87 -32.13 23.77
N VAL A 354 34.62 -31.74 24.00
CA VAL A 354 33.96 -31.95 25.31
C VAL A 354 32.49 -32.25 25.02
N ASN A 355 32.04 -33.37 25.58
CA ASN A 355 30.67 -33.86 25.51
C ASN A 355 29.85 -33.36 26.71
N SER A 356 28.55 -33.18 26.44
CA SER A 356 27.40 -33.37 27.33
C SER A 356 27.20 -32.46 28.55
N SER A 357 26.03 -31.81 28.64
CA SER A 357 24.90 -32.31 29.45
C SER A 357 23.71 -31.35 29.45
N ARG A 358 22.52 -31.94 29.61
CA ARG A 358 21.18 -31.35 29.57
C ARG A 358 20.88 -30.43 30.76
N ALA A 359 19.85 -29.60 30.51
CA ALA A 359 18.76 -29.20 31.41
C ALA A 359 18.88 -27.87 32.17
N GLY A 360 17.83 -27.06 32.03
CA GLY A 360 17.25 -26.35 33.17
C GLY A 360 17.24 -24.82 33.10
N SER A 361 16.03 -24.27 32.92
CA SER A 361 15.52 -23.01 33.48
C SER A 361 16.24 -21.69 33.14
N GLN A 362 15.60 -20.90 32.28
CA GLN A 362 15.76 -19.44 32.20
C GLN A 362 15.06 -18.76 33.39
N PRO A 363 15.69 -17.82 34.11
CA PRO A 363 14.98 -16.85 34.93
C PRO A 363 14.94 -15.48 34.25
N TRP A 364 13.71 -15.05 33.97
CA TRP A 364 13.19 -13.71 33.71
C TRP A 364 14.10 -12.55 34.15
N ARG A 365 14.57 -11.72 33.20
CA ARG A 365 15.12 -10.39 33.48
C ARG A 365 14.02 -9.34 33.37
N VAL A 366 13.71 -8.75 34.51
CA VAL A 366 13.02 -7.47 34.65
C VAL A 366 13.95 -6.39 34.10
N TYR A 367 13.48 -5.56 33.18
CA TYR A 367 14.21 -4.35 32.78
C TYR A 367 13.84 -3.21 33.74
N GLU A 368 14.78 -2.82 34.57
CA GLU A 368 14.76 -1.51 35.24
C GLU A 368 14.92 -0.41 34.19
N MET A 369 14.07 0.61 34.29
CA MET A 369 14.14 1.81 33.47
C MET A 369 15.34 2.63 33.94
N SER A 370 16.39 2.75 33.12
CA SER A 370 17.52 3.63 33.41
C SER A 370 17.06 5.08 33.40
N ALA A 371 17.21 5.77 34.53
CA ALA A 371 16.76 7.13 34.80
C ALA A 371 17.65 8.25 34.21
N ASP A 372 18.41 7.98 33.14
CA ASP A 372 19.36 8.94 32.57
C ASP A 372 18.99 9.30 31.13
N ALA A 373 17.88 10.04 30.97
CA ALA A 373 17.58 10.74 29.72
C ALA A 373 18.40 12.04 29.67
N VAL A 374 19.49 12.05 28.90
CA VAL A 374 20.22 13.30 28.56
C VAL A 374 19.39 14.07 27.52
N PRO A 375 19.06 15.36 27.74
CA PRO A 375 18.33 16.15 26.74
C PRO A 375 19.18 16.33 25.47
N LEU A 376 18.64 15.97 24.31
CA LEU A 376 19.30 16.20 23.02
C LEU A 376 19.41 17.72 22.77
N GLN A 377 20.62 18.19 22.46
CA GLN A 377 20.85 19.56 22.03
C GLN A 377 20.17 19.83 20.68
N LYS A 378 19.47 20.97 20.61
CA LYS A 378 18.77 21.46 19.42
C LYS A 378 19.78 21.75 18.32
N GLN A 379 19.92 20.86 17.34
CA GLN A 379 20.67 21.15 16.12
C GLN A 379 19.94 22.25 15.33
N LYS A 380 20.67 23.32 15.05
CA LYS A 380 20.22 24.45 14.24
C LYS A 380 20.19 23.99 12.78
N GLU A 381 19.01 23.93 12.18
CA GLU A 381 18.85 23.65 10.74
C GLU A 381 19.68 24.63 9.93
N GLN A 382 20.67 24.10 9.22
CA GLN A 382 21.46 24.83 8.26
C GLN A 382 20.82 24.60 6.89
N ASN A 383 20.00 25.57 6.47
CA ASN A 383 19.35 25.62 5.16
C ASN A 383 20.41 25.52 4.04
N ASN A 384 20.56 24.35 3.44
CA ASN A 384 21.04 24.27 2.07
C ASN A 384 19.82 24.37 1.16
N LEU A 385 19.58 25.58 0.61
CA LEU A 385 18.63 25.77 -0.48
C LEU A 385 19.01 24.80 -1.61
N ASP A 386 18.08 23.91 -1.94
CA ASP A 386 18.21 22.95 -3.02
C ASP A 386 18.15 23.68 -4.38
N ILE A 387 19.32 24.16 -4.82
CA ILE A 387 19.54 24.87 -6.09
C ILE A 387 19.01 24.06 -7.28
N TYR A 388 18.98 22.74 -7.18
CA TYR A 388 18.47 21.86 -8.24
C TYR A 388 16.95 21.93 -8.38
N ALA A 389 16.21 22.05 -7.27
CA ALA A 389 14.77 22.26 -7.31
C ALA A 389 14.42 23.60 -7.98
N ALA A 390 15.15 24.68 -7.64
CA ALA A 390 14.94 25.99 -8.25
C ALA A 390 15.24 26.01 -9.76
N MET A 391 16.28 25.30 -10.21
CA MET A 391 16.62 25.14 -11.62
C MET A 391 15.54 24.39 -12.41
N ILE A 392 14.97 23.33 -11.82
CA ILE A 392 13.87 22.56 -12.45
C ILE A 392 12.62 23.43 -12.62
N PHE A 393 12.25 24.23 -11.61
CA PHE A 393 11.11 25.15 -11.71
C PHE A 393 11.33 26.23 -12.78
N LEU A 394 12.55 26.77 -12.90
CA LEU A 394 12.89 27.75 -13.94
C LEU A 394 12.81 27.14 -15.35
N CYS A 395 13.30 25.91 -15.54
CA CYS A 395 13.20 25.20 -16.81
C CYS A 395 11.74 24.93 -17.21
N LEU A 396 10.89 24.49 -16.27
CA LEU A 396 9.47 24.25 -16.53
C LEU A 396 8.72 25.55 -16.85
N PHE A 397 9.06 26.66 -16.18
CA PHE A 397 8.48 27.96 -16.44
C PHE A 397 8.84 28.49 -17.85
N LEU A 398 10.11 28.36 -18.26
CA LEU A 398 10.56 28.77 -19.60
C LEU A 398 9.97 27.90 -20.71
N LEU A 399 9.82 26.59 -20.50
CA LEU A 399 9.16 25.68 -21.44
C LEU A 399 7.65 25.99 -21.57
N GLY A 400 6.99 26.35 -20.47
CA GLY A 400 5.59 26.78 -20.46
C GLY A 400 5.37 28.13 -21.15
N ALA A 401 6.24 29.11 -20.89
CA ALA A 401 6.21 30.42 -21.54
C ALA A 401 6.51 30.33 -23.04
N GLY A 402 7.46 29.47 -23.44
CA GLY A 402 7.80 29.21 -24.83
C GLY A 402 6.64 28.60 -25.63
N ARG A 403 5.87 27.67 -25.03
CA ARG A 403 4.65 27.12 -25.64
C ARG A 403 3.59 28.21 -25.88
N ARG A 404 3.34 29.07 -24.89
CA ARG A 404 2.38 30.18 -25.02
C ARG A 404 2.82 31.24 -26.03
N TYR A 405 4.12 31.52 -26.14
CA TYR A 405 4.65 32.43 -27.16
C TYR A 405 4.54 31.85 -28.58
N ALA A 406 4.77 30.53 -28.75
CA ALA A 406 4.60 29.85 -30.03
C ALA A 406 3.13 29.77 -30.50
N GLU A 407 2.18 29.76 -29.56
CA GLU A 407 0.75 29.88 -29.87
C GLU A 407 0.37 31.32 -30.24
N TYR A 408 0.88 32.33 -29.50
CA TYR A 408 0.66 33.75 -29.81
C TYR A 408 1.26 34.17 -31.17
N ALA A 409 2.43 33.65 -31.53
CA ALA A 409 3.10 33.93 -32.81
C ALA A 409 2.43 33.26 -34.04
N LYS A 410 1.43 32.40 -33.84
CA LYS A 410 0.60 31.84 -34.93
C LYS A 410 -0.67 32.66 -35.20
N GLU A 411 -1.02 33.59 -34.31
CA GLU A 411 -2.20 34.47 -34.44
C GLU A 411 -1.86 35.89 -34.94
N ILE A 412 -0.57 36.15 -35.20
CA ILE A 412 -0.05 37.31 -35.93
C ILE A 412 0.45 36.82 -37.29
#